data_AF-A0A927HYR5-F1
#
_entry.id   AF-A0A927HYR5-F1
#
_cell.length_a   1.000
_cell.length_b   1.000
_cell.length_c   1.000
_cell.angle_alpha   90.00
_cell.angle_beta   90.00
_cell.angle_gamma   90.00
#
_symmetry.space_group_name_H-M   'P 1'
#
loop_
_entity.id
_entity.type
_entity.pdbx_description
1 polymer ?
#
loop_
_entity_poly.entity_id
_entity_poly.type
_entity_poly.pdbx_seq_one_letter_code
_entity_poly.pdbx_strand_id
1 'polypeptide(L)' 'MTASFASRLASRLRFLLVATVGAYAAINLVLAVLAPFTAGWPTLGITALAVPPMVLAMVYGVIPVAFRFGAPR' A
#
# COMPACT_ATOMS: atom_id res chain seq x y z
N MET A 1 27.77 -8.37 18.26
CA MET A 1 27.27 -7.22 17.47
C MET A 1 26.33 -7.60 16.30
N THR A 2 25.94 -8.86 16.10
CA THR A 2 25.10 -9.32 14.96
C THR A 2 23.59 -9.23 15.21
N ALA A 3 23.13 -9.31 16.47
CA ALA A 3 21.71 -9.28 16.82
C ALA A 3 20.98 -7.98 16.41
N SER A 4 21.67 -6.84 16.35
CA SER A 4 21.06 -5.56 15.97
C SER A 4 20.73 -5.47 14.47
N PHE A 5 21.43 -6.23 13.62
CA PHE A 5 21.24 -6.19 12.18
C PHE A 5 20.03 -7.05 11.77
N ALA A 6 19.93 -8.25 12.33
CA ALA A 6 18.78 -9.13 12.14
C ALA A 6 17.47 -8.52 12.69
N SER A 7 17.53 -7.87 13.85
CA SER A 7 16.38 -7.13 14.43
C SER A 7 15.90 -5.96 13.54
N ARG A 8 16.84 -5.15 13.03
CA ARG A 8 16.53 -4.06 12.10
C ARG A 8 15.98 -4.57 10.76
N LEU A 9 16.55 -5.66 10.24
CA LEU A 9 16.07 -6.30 9.01
C LEU A 9 14.66 -6.88 9.19
N ALA A 10 14.40 -7.57 10.30
CA ALA A 10 13.07 -8.12 10.60
C ALA A 10 12.01 -7.01 10.73
N SER A 11 12.35 -5.88 11.34
CA SER A 11 11.44 -4.72 11.44
C SER A 11 11.14 -4.09 10.08
N ARG A 12 12.16 -3.97 9.21
CA ARG A 12 12.00 -3.53 7.82
C ARG A 12 11.16 -4.50 6.98
N LEU A 13 11.38 -5.81 7.14
CA LEU A 13 10.59 -6.83 6.43
C LEU A 13 9.12 -6.80 6.87
N ARG A 14 8.84 -6.61 8.16
CA ARG A 14 7.47 -6.43 8.67
C ARG A 14 6.82 -5.18 8.09
N PHE A 15 7.53 -4.06 8.07
CA PHE A 15 7.06 -2.84 7.42
C PHE A 15 6.73 -3.09 5.94
N LEU A 16 7.66 -3.68 5.19
CA LEU A 16 7.50 -3.97 3.77
C LEU A 16 6.32 -4.90 3.49
N LEU A 17 6.14 -5.94 4.31
CA LEU A 17 5.03 -6.87 4.17
C LEU A 17 3.69 -6.15 4.40
N VAL A 18 3.57 -5.38 5.48
CA VAL A 18 2.34 -4.64 5.78
C VAL A 18 2.05 -3.60 4.69
N ALA A 19 3.06 -2.86 4.25
CA ALA A 19 2.93 -1.88 3.19
C ALA A 19 2.49 -2.52 1.87
N THR A 20 3.11 -3.65 1.49
CA THR A 20 2.78 -4.39 0.26
C THR A 20 1.35 -4.93 0.32
N VAL A 21 0.97 -5.58 1.42
CA VAL A 21 -0.39 -6.13 1.59
C VAL A 21 -1.43 -5.01 1.60
N GLY A 22 -1.17 -3.93 2.32
CA GLY A 22 -2.05 -2.76 2.34
C GLY A 22 -2.19 -2.12 0.96
N ALA A 23 -1.11 -2.06 0.18
CA ALA A 23 -1.14 -1.53 -1.19
C ALA A 23 -1.95 -2.40 -2.13
N TYR A 24 -1.70 -3.69 -2.10
CA TYR A 24 -2.44 -4.63 -2.91
C TYR A 24 -3.95 -4.56 -2.59
N ALA A 25 -4.31 -4.50 -1.31
CA ALA A 25 -5.70 -4.36 -0.88
C ALA A 25 -6.31 -3.02 -1.35
N ALA A 26 -5.62 -1.90 -1.14
CA ALA A 26 -6.12 -0.58 -1.54
C ALA A 26 -6.32 -0.46 -3.05
N ILE A 27 -5.35 -0.94 -3.84
CA ILE A 27 -5.43 -0.96 -5.31
C ILE A 27 -6.64 -1.77 -5.76
N ASN A 28 -6.76 -3.03 -5.30
CA ASN A 28 -7.84 -3.90 -5.72
C ASN A 28 -9.22 -3.37 -5.30
N LEU A 29 -9.33 -2.76 -4.12
CA LEU A 29 -10.58 -2.17 -3.66
C LEU A 29 -10.99 -0.98 -4.53
N VAL A 30 -10.05 -0.08 -4.83
CA VAL A 30 -10.30 1.08 -5.71
C VAL A 30 -10.68 0.61 -7.12
N LEU A 31 -9.96 -0.36 -7.68
CA LEU A 31 -10.25 -0.90 -9.01
C LEU A 31 -11.58 -1.66 -9.03
N ALA A 32 -11.94 -2.40 -7.98
CA ALA A 32 -13.23 -3.09 -7.89
C ALA A 32 -14.40 -2.10 -7.83
N VAL A 33 -14.25 -1.00 -7.09
CA VAL A 33 -15.24 0.08 -7.03
C VAL A 33 -15.35 0.82 -8.36
N LEU A 34 -14.22 1.04 -9.05
CA LEU A 34 -14.19 1.75 -10.34
C LEU A 34 -14.57 0.87 -11.53
N ALA A 35 -14.42 -0.45 -11.44
CA ALA A 35 -14.70 -1.41 -12.51
C ALA A 35 -16.04 -1.20 -13.24
N PRO A 36 -17.19 -0.99 -12.56
CA PRO A 36 -18.45 -0.73 -13.26
C PRO A 36 -18.48 0.62 -14.00
N PHE A 37 -17.67 1.59 -13.59
CA PHE A 37 -17.66 2.95 -14.16
C PHE A 37 -16.62 3.13 -15.27
N THR A 38 -15.54 2.34 -15.25
CA THR A 38 -14.43 2.44 -16.20
C THR A 38 -14.52 1.39 -17.33
N ALA A 39 -15.70 0.80 -17.55
CA ALA A 39 -15.91 -0.19 -18.60
C ALA A 39 -15.64 0.42 -19.99
N GLY A 40 -14.68 -0.15 -20.72
CA GLY A 40 -14.28 0.33 -22.05
C GLY A 40 -13.28 1.49 -22.06
N TRP A 41 -12.79 1.94 -20.91
CA TRP A 41 -11.76 2.99 -20.85
C TRP A 41 -10.38 2.42 -21.19
N PRO A 42 -9.50 3.21 -21.85
CA PRO A 42 -8.10 2.84 -21.99
C PRO A 42 -7.41 2.84 -20.62
N THR A 43 -6.39 2.00 -20.44
CA THR A 43 -5.67 1.84 -19.16
C THR A 43 -5.21 3.17 -18.56
N LEU A 44 -4.78 4.13 -19.40
CA LEU A 44 -4.37 5.47 -18.94
C LEU A 44 -5.51 6.27 -18.29
N GLY A 45 -6.74 6.13 -18.77
CA GLY A 45 -7.91 6.79 -18.17
C GLY A 45 -8.26 6.17 -16.82
N ILE A 46 -8.17 4.83 -16.74
CA ILE A 46 -8.43 4.09 -15.49
C ILE A 46 -7.40 4.47 -14.43
N THR A 47 -6.10 4.48 -14.78
CA THR A 47 -5.05 4.82 -13.82
C THR A 47 -5.11 6.30 -13.41
N ALA A 48 -5.40 7.22 -14.33
CA ALA A 48 -5.57 8.63 -13.98
C ALA A 48 -6.68 8.86 -12.94
N LEU A 49 -7.77 8.07 -12.99
CA LEU A 49 -8.86 8.15 -12.03
C LEU A 49 -8.61 7.35 -10.74
N ALA A 50 -7.97 6.20 -10.84
CA ALA A 50 -7.73 5.29 -9.72
C ALA A 50 -6.56 5.72 -8.84
N VAL A 51 -5.52 6.36 -9.40
CA VAL A 51 -4.31 6.74 -8.65
C VAL A 51 -4.59 7.78 -7.55
N PRO A 52 -5.34 8.87 -7.77
CA PRO A 52 -5.62 9.84 -6.70
C PRO A 52 -6.25 9.23 -5.44
N PRO A 53 -7.35 8.45 -5.51
CA PRO A 53 -7.92 7.81 -4.32
C PRO A 53 -7.00 6.74 -3.73
N MET A 54 -6.22 6.04 -4.55
CA MET A 54 -5.25 5.04 -4.09
C MET A 54 -4.11 5.68 -3.28
N VAL A 55 -3.60 6.85 -3.69
CA VAL A 55 -2.59 7.60 -2.94
C VAL A 55 -3.16 8.11 -1.61
N LEU A 56 -4.40 8.57 -1.60
CA LEU A 56 -5.07 8.97 -0.34
C LEU A 56 -5.22 7.78 0.62
N ALA A 57 -5.66 6.62 0.13
CA ALA A 57 -5.75 5.39 0.93
C ALA A 57 -4.38 4.95 1.47
N MET A 58 -3.31 5.14 0.69
CA MET A 58 -1.93 4.91 1.13
C MET A 58 -1.53 5.83 2.28
N VAL A 59 -1.64 7.14 2.07
CA VAL A 59 -1.13 8.15 3.00
C VAL A 59 -1.87 8.12 4.33
N TYR A 60 -3.20 7.98 4.30
CA TYR A 60 -4.02 8.04 5.51
C TYR A 60 -4.32 6.68 6.13
N GLY A 61 -4.24 5.59 5.35
CA GLY A 61 -4.54 4.25 5.82
C GLY A 61 -3.29 3.39 5.97
N VAL A 62 -2.66 3.05 4.84
CA VAL A 62 -1.64 1.98 4.82
C VAL A 62 -0.31 2.40 5.43
N ILE A 63 0.17 3.60 5.13
CA ILE A 63 1.44 4.11 5.65
C ILE A 63 1.46 4.21 7.19
N PRO A 64 0.47 4.84 7.87
CA PRO A 64 0.47 4.87 9.33
C PRO A 64 0.34 3.46 9.93
N VAL A 65 -0.42 2.58 9.26
CA VAL A 65 -0.54 1.17 9.63
C VAL A 65 0.78 0.41 9.47
N ALA A 66 1.58 0.68 8.45
CA ALA A 66 2.89 0.06 8.27
C ALA A 66 3.88 0.58 9.32
N PHE A 67 3.87 1.89 9.61
CA PHE A 67 4.73 2.49 10.63
C PHE A 67 4.48 1.93 12.03
N ARG A 68 3.22 1.67 12.42
CA ARG A 68 2.92 1.06 13.74
C ARG A 68 3.48 -0.36 13.91
N PHE A 69 3.70 -1.11 12.83
CA PHE A 69 4.16 -2.50 12.90
C PHE A 69 5.67 -2.68 12.65
N GLY A 70 6.33 -1.68 12.06
CA GLY A 70 7.71 -1.80 11.62
C GLY A 70 8.68 -0.75 12.14
N ALA A 71 8.23 0.25 12.91
CA ALA A 71 9.12 1.24 13.51
C ALA A 71 9.99 0.58 14.61
N PRO A 72 11.33 0.49 14.41
CA PRO A 72 12.22 0.27 15.53
C PRO A 72 12.24 1.56 16.36
N ARG A 73 11.84 1.47 17.62
CA ARG A 73 12.12 2.51 18.62
C ARG A 73 13.60 2.48 18.93
#